data_AF-A0AAF1D5L3-F1
#
_entry.id   AF-A0AAF1D5L3-F1
#
_cell.length_a   1.000
_cell.length_b   1.000
_cell.length_c   1.000
_cell.angle_alpha   90.00
_cell.angle_beta   90.00
_cell.angle_gamma   90.00
#
_symmetry.space_group_name_H-M   'P 1'
#
loop_
_entity.id
_entity.type
_entity.pdbx_description
1 polymer ?
#
loop_
_entity_poly.entity_id
_entity_poly.type
_entity_poly.pdbx_seq_one_letter_code
_entity_poly.pdbx_strand_id
1 'polypeptide(L)'
;MQHHDNEDREFPEPETVLAIRGAIATGRMGGPMGEPGHWLNEFWQVGAALRDHAEILQGVQGANRRAFLSTTADYLAASETTSEHAGDRN
;
A
#
# COMPACT_ATOMS: atom_id res chain seq x y z
N MET A 1 -15.66 -9.43 43.70
CA MET A 1 -15.90 -8.53 42.56
C MET A 1 -15.18 -7.23 42.85
N GLN A 2 -14.08 -6.96 42.16
CA GLN A 2 -13.39 -5.67 42.18
C GLN A 2 -13.01 -5.35 40.73
N HIS A 3 -13.99 -4.80 40.02
CA HIS A 3 -13.78 -3.97 38.84
C HIS A 3 -13.74 -2.55 39.39
N HIS A 4 -12.61 -1.85 39.32
CA HIS A 4 -12.43 -0.39 39.40
C HIS A 4 -10.95 -0.16 39.76
N ASP A 5 -10.08 -0.01 38.76
CA ASP A 5 -8.73 0.59 38.93
C ASP A 5 -7.97 0.79 37.60
N ASN A 6 -8.65 0.80 36.44
CA ASN A 6 -7.99 0.87 35.14
C ASN A 6 -8.37 2.10 34.30
N GLU A 7 -9.21 3.00 34.81
CA GLU A 7 -9.71 4.17 34.07
C GLU A 7 -8.83 5.42 34.23
N ASP A 8 -7.92 5.44 35.22
CA ASP A 8 -7.03 6.59 35.51
C ASP A 8 -5.59 6.42 34.99
N ARG A 9 -5.29 5.36 34.21
CA ARG A 9 -3.95 5.19 33.61
C ARG A 9 -3.83 6.02 32.34
N GLU A 10 -2.94 7.01 32.37
CA GLU A 10 -2.62 7.91 31.25
C GLU A 10 -2.14 7.15 30.00
N PHE A 11 -1.56 5.96 30.19
CA PHE A 11 -1.07 5.11 29.10
C PHE A 11 -1.50 3.64 29.28
N PRO A 12 -1.80 2.93 28.19
CA PRO A 12 -2.09 1.51 28.23
C PRO A 12 -0.85 0.70 28.65
N GLU A 13 -1.08 -0.48 29.21
CA GLU A 13 -0.01 -1.41 29.58
C GLU A 13 0.92 -1.71 28.39
N PRO A 14 2.23 -1.86 28.62
CA PRO A 14 3.20 -2.20 27.56
C PRO A 14 2.79 -3.43 26.73
N GLU A 15 2.20 -4.43 27.37
CA GLU A 15 1.70 -5.65 26.73
C GLU A 15 0.55 -5.35 25.78
N THR A 16 -0.36 -4.44 26.17
CA THR A 16 -1.46 -3.97 25.31
C THR A 16 -0.91 -3.25 24.08
N VAL A 17 0.10 -2.39 24.26
CA VAL A 17 0.77 -1.71 23.15
C VAL A 17 1.45 -2.72 22.23
N LEU A 18 2.13 -3.73 22.79
CA LEU A 18 2.79 -4.77 22.01
C LEU A 18 1.78 -5.62 21.23
N ALA A 19 0.65 -5.98 21.85
CA ALA A 19 -0.43 -6.71 21.21
C ALA A 19 -1.03 -5.92 20.04
N ILE A 20 -1.29 -4.62 20.22
CA ILE A 20 -1.75 -3.72 19.16
C ILE A 20 -0.75 -3.68 18.00
N ARG A 21 0.54 -3.46 18.31
CA ARG A 21 1.59 -3.44 17.28
C ARG A 21 1.71 -4.76 16.55
N GLY A 22 1.59 -5.87 17.26
CA GLY A 22 1.58 -7.22 16.71
C GLY A 22 0.41 -7.43 15.75
N ALA A 23 -0.80 -7.05 16.15
CA ALA A 23 -1.99 -7.16 15.31
C ALA A 23 -1.85 -6.36 14.00
N ILE A 24 -1.38 -5.10 14.07
CA ILE A 24 -1.11 -4.27 12.89
C ILE A 24 -0.06 -4.93 11.98
N ALA A 25 1.05 -5.40 12.56
CA ALA A 25 2.12 -6.04 11.80
C ALA A 25 1.61 -7.29 11.07
N THR A 26 0.84 -8.14 11.75
CA THR A 26 0.22 -9.33 11.16
C THR A 26 -0.72 -8.97 10.01
N GLY A 27 -1.59 -7.97 10.18
CA GLY A 27 -2.48 -7.50 9.11
C GLY A 27 -1.72 -7.00 7.89
N ARG A 28 -0.65 -6.22 8.08
CA ARG A 28 0.22 -5.72 6.99
C ARG A 28 0.88 -6.84 6.20
N MET A 29 1.24 -7.93 6.85
CA MET A 29 1.84 -9.11 6.20
C MET A 29 0.79 -10.05 5.58
N GLY A 30 -0.51 -9.81 5.80
CA GLY A 30 -1.58 -10.72 5.39
C GLY A 30 -1.64 -12.02 6.18
N GLY A 31 -1.16 -12.01 7.42
CA GLY A 31 -1.34 -13.12 8.35
C GLY A 31 -2.81 -13.30 8.76
N PRO A 32 -3.16 -14.42 9.41
CA PRO A 32 -4.52 -14.74 9.78
C PRO A 32 -5.11 -13.70 10.74
N MET A 33 -6.40 -13.40 10.56
CA MET A 33 -7.17 -12.61 11.52
C MET A 33 -7.55 -13.50 12.72
N GLY A 34 -7.63 -12.89 13.91
CA GLY A 34 -8.07 -13.60 15.11
C GLY A 34 -9.57 -13.91 15.12
N GLU A 35 -10.03 -14.50 16.22
CA GLU A 35 -11.44 -14.86 16.41
C GLU A 35 -12.39 -13.66 16.20
N PRO A 36 -13.54 -13.85 15.54
CA PRO A 36 -14.51 -12.79 15.33
C PRO A 36 -14.93 -12.11 16.64
N GLY A 37 -15.01 -10.78 16.62
CA GLY A 37 -15.37 -9.97 17.80
C GLY A 37 -14.23 -9.71 18.78
N HIS A 38 -13.03 -10.28 18.56
CA HIS A 38 -11.87 -9.93 19.37
C HIS A 38 -11.37 -8.51 19.05
N TRP A 39 -11.18 -7.67 20.07
CA TRP A 39 -10.85 -6.25 19.92
C TRP A 39 -9.57 -5.98 19.12
N LEU A 40 -8.58 -6.89 19.15
CA LEU A 40 -7.36 -6.79 18.34
C LEU A 40 -7.62 -6.84 16.82
N ASN A 41 -8.76 -7.36 16.37
CA ASN A 41 -9.08 -7.43 14.94
C ASN A 41 -9.22 -6.05 14.31
N GLU A 42 -9.64 -5.04 15.08
CA GLU A 42 -9.70 -3.64 14.61
C GLU A 42 -8.30 -3.16 14.19
N PHE A 43 -7.28 -3.51 14.97
CA PHE A 43 -5.90 -3.15 14.68
C PHE A 43 -5.30 -4.01 13.56
N TRP A 44 -5.71 -5.28 13.44
CA TRP A 44 -5.38 -6.11 12.29
C TRP A 44 -5.92 -5.50 10.99
N GLN A 45 -7.17 -5.01 10.99
CA GLN A 45 -7.79 -4.36 9.82
C GLN A 45 -7.04 -3.09 9.39
N VAL A 46 -6.56 -2.28 10.35
CA VAL A 46 -5.67 -1.15 10.02
C VAL A 46 -4.43 -1.62 9.27
N GLY A 47 -3.81 -2.71 9.72
CA GLY A 47 -2.67 -3.29 9.03
C GLY A 47 -2.99 -3.79 7.63
N ALA A 48 -4.11 -4.48 7.46
CA ALA A 48 -4.57 -4.98 6.16
C ALA A 48 -4.85 -3.82 5.18
N ALA A 49 -5.53 -2.76 5.62
CA ALA A 49 -5.78 -1.58 4.79
C ALA A 49 -4.48 -0.90 4.33
N LEU A 50 -3.47 -0.83 5.19
CA LEU A 50 -2.15 -0.29 4.83
C LEU A 50 -1.47 -1.12 3.72
N ARG A 51 -1.60 -2.45 3.76
CA ARG A 51 -1.10 -3.34 2.70
C ARG A 51 -1.84 -3.06 1.39
N ASP A 52 -3.17 -3.05 1.42
CA ASP A 52 -4.00 -2.89 0.22
C ASP A 52 -3.72 -1.52 -0.45
N HIS A 53 -3.53 -0.46 0.33
CA HIS A 53 -3.13 0.84 -0.20
C HIS A 53 -1.73 0.83 -0.84
N ALA A 54 -0.77 0.11 -0.25
CA ALA A 54 0.58 -0.01 -0.82
C ALA A 54 0.54 -0.75 -2.17
N GLU A 55 -0.29 -1.78 -2.30
CA GLU A 55 -0.50 -2.51 -3.55
C GLU A 55 -1.11 -1.61 -4.64
N ILE A 56 -2.12 -0.80 -4.30
CA ILE A 56 -2.72 0.16 -5.24
C ILE A 56 -1.67 1.16 -5.74
N LEU A 57 -0.85 1.74 -4.85
CA LEU A 57 0.18 2.70 -5.23
C LEU A 57 1.25 2.07 -6.15
N GLN A 58 1.66 0.84 -5.88
CA GLN A 58 2.58 0.11 -6.75
C GLN A 58 1.96 -0.17 -8.13
N GLY A 59 0.67 -0.55 -8.16
CA GLY A 59 -0.07 -0.75 -9.41
C GLY A 59 -0.16 0.52 -10.25
N VAL A 60 -0.45 1.66 -9.63
CA VAL A 60 -0.49 2.97 -10.31
C VAL A 60 0.89 3.35 -10.86
N GLN A 61 1.96 3.19 -10.08
CA GLN A 61 3.32 3.46 -10.55
C GLN A 61 3.70 2.58 -11.75
N GLY A 62 3.34 1.29 -11.72
CA GLY A 62 3.56 0.37 -12.83
C GLY A 62 2.74 0.71 -14.08
N ALA A 63 1.51 1.19 -13.92
CA ALA A 63 0.68 1.65 -15.03
C ALA A 63 1.25 2.94 -15.66
N ASN A 64 1.61 3.93 -14.85
CA ASN A 64 2.17 5.19 -15.31
C ASN A 64 3.51 4.99 -16.03
N ARG A 65 4.37 4.11 -15.52
CA ARG A 65 5.63 3.78 -16.19
C ARG A 65 5.41 3.19 -17.59
N ARG A 66 4.47 2.25 -17.73
CA ARG A 66 4.15 1.65 -19.02
C ARG A 66 3.55 2.66 -19.99
N ALA A 67 2.63 3.49 -19.54
CA ALA A 67 2.04 4.55 -20.35
C ALA A 67 3.11 5.53 -20.85
N PHE A 68 3.98 6.00 -19.95
CA PHE A 68 5.07 6.91 -20.29
C PHE A 68 6.05 6.31 -21.32
N LEU A 69 6.46 5.05 -21.13
CA LEU A 69 7.34 4.36 -22.07
C LEU A 69 6.67 4.15 -23.44
N SER A 70 5.37 3.79 -23.47
CA SER A 70 4.60 3.67 -24.72
C SER A 70 4.57 4.99 -25.47
N THR A 71 4.18 6.08 -24.78
CA THR A 71 4.12 7.41 -25.39
C THR A 71 5.49 7.84 -25.91
N THR A 72 6.56 7.59 -25.17
CA THR A 72 7.92 7.94 -25.60
C THR A 72 8.34 7.14 -26.85
N ALA A 73 8.00 5.85 -26.91
CA ALA A 73 8.26 5.01 -28.08
C ALA A 73 7.49 5.52 -29.31
N ASP A 74 6.23 5.92 -29.14
CA ASP A 74 5.41 6.49 -30.23
C ASP A 74 6.04 7.79 -30.76
N TYR A 75 6.52 8.68 -29.88
CA TYR A 75 7.21 9.91 -30.28
C TYR A 75 8.52 9.63 -31.02
N LEU A 76 9.32 8.66 -30.56
CA LEU A 76 10.56 8.28 -31.22
C LEU A 76 10.30 7.71 -32.61
N ALA A 77 9.33 6.80 -32.75
CA ALA A 77 8.95 6.23 -34.05
C ALA A 77 8.41 7.29 -35.03
N ALA A 78 7.64 8.26 -34.53
CA ALA A 78 7.17 9.40 -35.32
C ALA A 78 8.32 10.33 -35.77
N SER A 79 9.38 10.45 -34.96
CA SER A 79 10.55 11.26 -35.32
C SER A 79 11.45 10.59 -36.36
N GLU A 80 11.53 9.26 -36.38
CA GLU A 80 12.28 8.48 -37.39
C GLU A 80 11.61 8.57 -38.76
N THR A 81 10.29 8.41 -38.82
CA THR A 81 9.51 8.54 -40.07
C THR A 81 9.53 9.95 -40.66
N THR A 82 9.69 10.99 -39.83
CA THR A 82 9.85 12.38 -40.30
C THR A 82 11.23 12.63 -40.93
N SER A 83 12.27 11.90 -40.51
CA SER A 83 13.63 12.07 -41.00
C SER A 83 13.85 11.38 -42.36
N GLU A 84 13.18 10.25 -42.63
CA GLU A 84 13.27 9.55 -43.92
C GLU A 84 12.58 10.33 -45.06
N HIS A 85 11.49 11.05 -44.79
CA HIS A 85 10.79 11.85 -45.82
C HIS A 85 11.55 13.13 -46.23
N ALA A 86 12.54 13.56 -45.44
CA ALA A 86 13.39 14.71 -45.75
C ALA A 86 14.63 14.36 -46.60
N GLY A 87 14.97 13.06 -46.73
CA GLY A 87 16.11 12.59 -47.50
C GLY A 87 15.84 12.30 -48.98
N ASP A 88 14.57 12.23 -49.39
CA ASP A 88 14.15 11.78 -50.73
C ASP A 88 13.77 12.94 -51.68
N ARG A 89 14.32 14.13 -51.43
CA ARG A 89 14.21 15.31 -52.30
C ARG A 89 15.60 15.89 -52.58
N ASN A 90 16.37 15.21 -53.43
CA ASN A 90 17.40 15.88 -54.25
C ASN A 90 17.64 15.11 -55.55
#